data_AF-A0A7Z2NWQ8-F1
#
_entry.id   AF-A0A7Z2NWQ8-F1
#
_cell.length_a   1.000
_cell.length_b   1.000
_cell.length_c   1.000
_cell.angle_alpha   90.00
_cell.angle_beta   90.00
_cell.angle_gamma   90.00
#
_symmetry.space_group_name_H-M   'P 1'
#
loop_
_entity.id
_entity.type
_entity.pdbx_description
1 polymer ?
#
loop_
_entity_poly.entity_id
_entity_poly.type
_entity_poly.pdbx_seq_one_letter_code
_entity_poly.pdbx_strand_id
1 'polypeptide(L)' 'MLDGAAPLAPEPVIADAQAIRLRYRSRAGWRDRWDPLARDALPLALELVVTGPGGVETRHAYLVGAGQ' A
#
# COMPACT_ATOMS: atom_id res chain seq x y z
N MET A 1 10.80 13.49 -7.41
CA MET A 1 9.82 14.52 -7.80
C MET A 1 9.12 14.01 -9.05
N LEU A 2 7.83 13.65 -8.98
CA LEU A 2 7.13 13.00 -10.10
C LEU A 2 6.45 14.03 -11.02
N ASP A 3 6.12 15.21 -10.50
CA ASP A 3 5.29 16.24 -11.14
C ASP A 3 5.85 17.67 -11.09
N GLY A 4 6.92 17.93 -10.33
CA GLY A 4 7.47 19.28 -10.15
C GLY A 4 6.94 20.04 -8.94
N ALA A 5 5.99 19.47 -8.21
CA ALA A 5 5.40 20.11 -7.05
C ALA A 5 6.36 20.11 -5.84
N ALA A 6 6.25 21.15 -5.01
CA ALA A 6 6.94 21.18 -3.73
C ALA A 6 6.41 20.03 -2.84
N PRO A 7 7.30 19.28 -2.15
CA PRO A 7 6.87 18.21 -1.28
C PRO A 7 6.05 18.76 -0.11
N LEU A 8 4.99 18.03 0.25
CA LEU A 8 4.25 18.30 1.48
C LEU A 8 5.14 18.03 2.70
N ALA A 9 4.87 18.75 3.80
CA ALA A 9 5.52 18.46 5.07
C ALA A 9 5.19 17.02 5.51
N PRO A 10 6.18 16.23 5.95
CA PRO A 10 5.92 14.88 6.44
C PRO A 10 5.15 14.93 7.75
N GLU A 11 4.13 14.08 7.88
CA GLU A 11 3.33 13.91 9.10
C GLU A 11 3.36 12.45 9.55
N PRO A 12 3.67 12.15 10.82
CA PRO A 12 3.66 10.78 11.33
C PRO A 12 2.23 10.23 11.41
N VAL A 13 1.94 9.18 10.64
CA VAL A 13 0.62 8.51 10.61
C VAL A 13 0.57 7.29 11.52
N ILE A 14 1.68 6.54 11.63
CA ILE A 14 1.77 5.33 12.45
C ILE A 14 3.04 5.46 13.31
N ALA A 15 2.85 5.56 14.62
CA ALA A 15 3.96 5.57 15.58
C ALA A 15 4.53 4.15 15.75
N ASP A 16 5.84 4.07 16.02
CA ASP A 16 6.54 2.85 16.42
C ASP A 16 6.42 1.65 15.46
N ALA A 17 6.14 1.90 14.18
CA ALA A 17 6.14 0.86 13.15
C ALA A 17 7.57 0.35 12.91
N GLN A 18 7.78 -0.95 13.13
CA GLN A 18 9.06 -1.62 12.89
C GLN A 18 9.18 -2.12 11.45
N ALA A 19 8.06 -2.53 10.85
CA ALA A 19 8.00 -2.90 9.44
C ALA A 19 6.64 -2.57 8.83
N ILE A 20 6.65 -2.25 7.54
CA ILE A 20 5.46 -2.06 6.71
C ILE A 20 5.62 -2.95 5.48
N ARG A 21 4.60 -3.75 5.16
CA ARG A 21 4.52 -4.54 3.93
C ARG A 21 3.22 -4.24 3.21
N LEU A 22 3.29 -4.14 1.88
CA LEU A 22 2.15 -3.98 1.01
C LEU A 22 2.02 -5.19 0.10
N ARG A 23 0.79 -5.67 -0.07
CA ARG A 23 0.44 -6.71 -1.04
C ARG A 23 -0.70 -6.22 -1.90
N TYR A 24 -0.64 -6.56 -3.18
CA TYR A 24 -1.52 -6.05 -4.22
C TYR A 24 -2.28 -7.20 -4.86
N ARG A 25 -3.61 -7.13 -4.85
CA ARG A 25 -4.47 -8.11 -5.49
C ARG A 25 -4.72 -7.72 -6.94
N SER A 26 -4.50 -8.63 -7.87
CA SER A 26 -5.00 -8.54 -9.25
C SER A 26 -5.92 -9.71 -9.54
N ARG A 27 -6.38 -9.89 -10.78
CA ARG A 27 -7.09 -11.13 -11.18
C ARG A 27 -6.20 -12.37 -11.04
N ALA A 28 -4.89 -12.25 -11.29
CA ALA A 28 -3.94 -13.36 -11.28
C ALA A 28 -3.53 -13.83 -9.87
N GLY A 29 -3.64 -12.98 -8.85
CA GLY A 29 -3.22 -13.36 -7.49
C GLY A 29 -2.89 -12.16 -6.62
N TRP A 30 -2.32 -12.45 -5.46
CA TRP A 30 -1.62 -11.49 -4.61
C TRP A 30 -0.15 -11.39 -5.04
N ARG A 31 0.42 -10.18 -4.99
CA ARG A 31 1.83 -9.90 -5.30
C ARG A 31 2.37 -8.85 -4.34
N ASP A 32 3.65 -8.93 -4.00
CA ASP A 32 4.29 -8.00 -3.06
C ASP A 32 4.86 -6.76 -3.78
N ARG A 33 4.95 -6.82 -5.12
CA ARG A 33 5.35 -5.70 -5.97
C ARG A 33 4.18 -5.22 -6.82
N TRP A 34 4.00 -3.91 -6.86
CA TRP A 34 3.15 -3.27 -7.83
C TRP A 34 3.94 -2.96 -9.10
N ASP A 35 3.55 -3.61 -10.20
CA ASP A 35 4.14 -3.43 -11.52
C ASP A 35 3.02 -3.50 -12.57
N PRO A 36 2.28 -2.39 -12.77
CA PRO A 36 1.14 -2.38 -13.65
C PRO A 36 1.56 -2.36 -15.12
N LEU A 37 0.91 -3.21 -15.93
CA LEU A 37 1.14 -3.27 -17.38
C LEU A 37 0.74 -1.99 -18.12
N ALA A 38 -0.26 -1.27 -17.60
CA ALA A 38 -0.66 0.05 -18.06
C ALA A 38 -0.47 1.04 -16.90
N ARG A 39 0.03 2.25 -17.17
CA ARG A 39 0.38 3.24 -16.13
C ARG A 39 -0.74 3.51 -15.12
N ASP A 40 -1.99 3.41 -15.57
CA ASP A 40 -3.18 3.78 -14.78
C ASP A 40 -3.99 2.57 -14.32
N ALA A 41 -3.52 1.35 -14.57
CA ALA A 41 -4.15 0.19 -13.96
C ALA A 41 -3.99 0.30 -12.44
N LEU A 42 -5.01 -0.10 -11.69
CA LEU A 42 -4.99 -0.20 -10.23
C LEU A 42 -5.15 -1.67 -9.81
N PRO A 43 -4.66 -2.06 -8.63
CA PRO A 43 -4.99 -3.37 -8.07
C PRO A 43 -6.50 -3.42 -7.76
N LEU A 44 -7.04 -4.63 -7.60
CA LEU A 44 -8.41 -4.85 -7.12
C LEU A 44 -8.55 -4.59 -5.61
N ALA A 45 -7.47 -4.86 -4.87
CA ALA A 45 -7.38 -4.64 -3.44
C ALA A 45 -5.92 -4.46 -3.03
N LEU A 46 -5.73 -3.83 -1.88
CA LEU A 46 -4.44 -3.68 -1.21
C LEU A 46 -4.54 -4.26 0.19
N GLU A 47 -3.52 -4.99 0.61
CA GLU A 47 -3.31 -5.42 1.99
C GLU A 47 -2.10 -4.67 2.55
N LEU A 48 -2.30 -3.98 3.67
CA LEU A 48 -1.27 -3.34 4.48
C LEU A 48 -1.03 -4.19 5.72
N VAL A 49 0.22 -4.62 5.91
CA VAL A 49 0.67 -5.29 7.13
C VAL A 49 1.64 -4.37 7.85
N VAL A 50 1.33 -4.05 9.11
CA VAL A 50 2.17 -3.24 9.98
C VAL A 50 2.66 -4.12 11.12
N THR A 51 3.97 -4.20 11.29
CA THR A 51 4.61 -4.84 12.44
C THR A 51 4.94 -3.77 13.46
N GLY A 52 4.28 -3.81 14.61
CA GLY A 52 4.52 -2.93 15.75
C GLY A 52 5.52 -3.50 16.76
N PRO A 53 5.67 -2.86 17.93
CA PRO A 53 6.52 -3.33 19.01
C PRO A 53 6.21 -4.77 19.43
N GLY A 54 7.25 -5.55 19.74
CA GLY A 54 7.11 -6.96 20.11
C GLY A 54 6.74 -7.90 18.95
N GLY A 55 6.78 -7.40 17.70
CA GLY A 55 6.49 -8.20 16.51
C GLY A 55 5.01 -8.40 16.23
N VAL A 56 4.12 -7.67 16.92
CA VAL A 56 2.67 -7.76 16.70
C VAL A 56 2.33 -7.26 15.31
N GLU A 57 1.70 -8.11 14.50
CA GLU A 57 1.25 -7.74 13.15
C GLU A 57 -0.22 -7.35 13.15
N THR A 58 -0.52 -6.17 12.61
CA THR A 58 -1.89 -5.77 12.25
C THR A 58 -2.04 -5.76 10.73
N ARG A 59 -3.17 -6.26 10.25
CA ARG A 59 -3.46 -6.43 8.83
C ARG A 59 -4.73 -5.69 8.46
N HIS A 60 -4.62 -4.83 7.45
CA HIS A 60 -5.72 -4.05 6.92
C HIS A 60 -5.89 -4.37 5.42
N ALA A 61 -7.10 -4.69 5.00
CA ALA A 61 -7.42 -4.96 3.60
C ALA A 61 -8.39 -3.90 3.08
N TYR A 62 -8.07 -3.33 1.92
CA TYR A 62 -8.82 -2.26 1.28
C TYR A 62 -9.16 -2.67 -0.14
N LEU A 63 -10.42 -2.56 -0.54
CA LEU A 63 -10.81 -2.65 -1.95
C LEU A 63 -10.34 -1.38 -2.67
N VAL A 64 -9.72 -1.55 -3.83
CA VAL A 64 -9.23 -0.44 -4.64
C VAL A 64 -10.14 -0.31 -5.85
N GLY A 65 -10.87 0.80 -5.91
CA GLY A 65 -11.91 1.02 -6.91
C GLY A 65 -13.09 0.07 -6.71
N ALA A 66 -14.12 0.49 -5.97
CA ALA A 66 -15.46 -0.03 -6.25
C ALA A 66 -15.79 0.45 -7.66
N GLY A 67 -15.63 -0.43 -8.65
CA GLY A 67 -15.66 -0.08 -10.06
C GLY A 67 -16.87 0.78 -10.45
N GLN A 68 -16.65 1.65 -11.43
CA GLN A 68 -17.67 1.96 -12.42
C GLN A 68 -18.21 0.66 -13.02
#